data_AF-A0A964QUI8-F1
#
_entry.id   AF-A0A964QUI8-F1
#
_cell.length_a   1.000
_cell.length_b   1.000
_cell.length_c   1.000
_cell.angle_alpha   90.00
_cell.angle_beta   90.00
_cell.angle_gamma   90.00
#
_symmetry.space_group_name_H-M   'P 1'
#
loop_
_entity.id
_entity.type
_entity.pdbx_description
1 polymer ?
#
loop_
_entity_poly.entity_id
_entity_poly.type
_entity_poly.pdbx_seq_one_letter_code
_entity_poly.pdbx_strand_id
1 'polypeptide(L)'
;MPKIQTPSVSELKSLLLARLKMERLQQEKLRRRHRQELGNEVQEEDPEVTAFRGKFEDWTSNILAHRLIRNRRNTPLLSAQDFTKFIPSMIKEIERIEGVKPDAKSCRIFKNSMKPMFSGIVDSIHSMVPPHKDPYKEYWRWVMTVLKLSSERNTPPTDLLTLEEAADEIVRRMFTKRQFVALSKKEVNRYMNADVINKSIVQPMLGMNNEGTDEERLALKYKYEMELMPQLREKVKKFKIFMDKWLKEEVKRIYAKK
;
A
#
# COMPACT_ATOMS: atom_id res chain seq x y z
N MET A 1 7.54 -7.20 -34.97
CA MET A 1 7.20 -6.67 -33.63
C MET A 1 8.41 -5.88 -33.13
N PRO A 2 8.26 -4.61 -32.69
CA PRO A 2 9.39 -3.87 -32.12
C PRO A 2 9.94 -4.63 -30.91
N LYS A 3 11.28 -4.71 -30.83
CA LYS A 3 12.00 -5.42 -29.77
C LYS A 3 11.83 -4.59 -28.49
N ILE A 4 11.05 -5.08 -27.51
CA ILE A 4 10.88 -4.37 -26.23
C ILE A 4 12.25 -4.33 -25.55
N GLN A 5 12.86 -3.14 -25.53
CA GLN A 5 14.15 -2.93 -24.91
C GLN A 5 14.00 -3.08 -23.39
N THR A 6 14.99 -3.70 -22.75
CA THR A 6 14.98 -3.83 -21.29
C THR A 6 15.16 -2.43 -20.68
N PRO A 7 14.24 -1.95 -19.84
CA PRO A 7 14.34 -0.61 -19.27
C PRO A 7 15.56 -0.51 -18.35
N SER A 8 16.21 0.65 -18.38
CA SER A 8 17.24 1.04 -17.43
C SER A 8 16.68 1.15 -16.01
N VAL A 9 17.56 1.24 -15.01
CA VAL A 9 17.16 1.44 -13.60
C VAL A 9 16.33 2.71 -13.44
N SER A 10 16.71 3.78 -14.14
CA SER A 10 16.01 5.07 -14.08
C SER A 10 14.61 4.98 -14.68
N GLU A 11 14.47 4.38 -15.87
CA GLU A 11 13.17 4.21 -16.54
C GLU A 11 12.24 3.32 -15.70
N LEU A 12 12.78 2.23 -15.15
CA LEU A 12 12.02 1.33 -14.30
C LEU A 12 11.60 1.99 -12.98
N LYS A 13 12.47 2.80 -12.36
CA LYS A 13 12.14 3.60 -11.18
C LYS A 13 10.97 4.54 -11.49
N SER A 14 11.06 5.32 -12.57
CA SER A 14 10.01 6.26 -12.98
C SER A 14 8.68 5.55 -13.24
N LEU A 15 8.71 4.40 -13.91
CA LEU A 15 7.52 3.58 -14.16
C LEU A 15 6.88 3.05 -12.86
N LEU A 16 7.68 2.53 -11.94
CA LEU A 16 7.21 2.02 -10.65
C LEU A 16 6.68 3.15 -9.76
N LEU A 17 7.32 4.33 -9.78
CA LEU A 17 6.84 5.50 -9.07
C LEU A 17 5.48 5.97 -9.62
N ALA A 18 5.33 6.01 -10.94
CA ALA A 18 4.05 6.34 -11.58
C ALA A 18 2.95 5.35 -11.16
N ARG A 19 3.26 4.04 -11.11
CA ARG A 19 2.33 3.02 -10.59
C ARG A 19 1.89 3.31 -9.15
N LEU A 20 2.85 3.54 -8.24
CA LEU A 20 2.53 3.80 -6.83
C LEU A 20 1.66 5.04 -6.65
N LYS A 21 1.95 6.11 -7.40
CA LYS A 21 1.12 7.33 -7.41
C LYS A 21 -0.30 7.06 -7.88
N MET A 22 -0.48 6.23 -8.90
CA MET A 22 -1.81 5.86 -9.39
C MET A 22 -2.58 4.99 -8.42
N GLU A 23 -1.92 4.02 -7.78
CA GLU A 23 -2.52 3.23 -6.70
C GLU A 23 -2.98 4.15 -5.54
N ARG A 24 -2.18 5.17 -5.19
CA ARG A 24 -2.57 6.18 -4.19
C ARG A 24 -3.80 6.97 -4.62
N LEU A 25 -3.84 7.49 -5.85
CA LEU A 25 -5.00 8.24 -6.34
C LEU A 25 -6.28 7.40 -6.32
N GLN A 26 -6.20 6.10 -6.64
CA GLN A 26 -7.32 5.19 -6.53
C GLN A 26 -7.76 4.98 -5.07
N GLN A 27 -6.82 4.83 -4.14
CA GLN A 27 -7.11 4.75 -2.70
C GLN A 27 -7.76 6.03 -2.18
N GLU A 28 -7.31 7.20 -2.62
CA GLU A 28 -7.91 8.49 -2.26
C GLU A 28 -9.36 8.60 -2.79
N LYS A 29 -9.60 8.25 -4.06
CA LYS A 29 -10.95 8.20 -4.66
C LYS A 29 -11.88 7.28 -3.86
N LEU A 30 -11.38 6.11 -3.47
CA LEU A 30 -12.12 5.15 -2.65
C LEU A 30 -12.41 5.70 -1.24
N ARG A 31 -11.42 6.33 -0.59
CA ARG A 31 -11.57 6.96 0.73
C ARG A 31 -12.61 8.07 0.71
N ARG A 32 -12.59 8.92 -0.33
CA ARG A 32 -13.58 10.00 -0.53
C ARG A 32 -14.99 9.43 -0.67
N ARG A 33 -15.16 8.42 -1.53
CA ARG A 33 -16.45 7.74 -1.70
C ARG A 33 -16.96 7.13 -0.41
N HIS A 34 -16.10 6.44 0.35
CA HIS A 34 -16.48 5.87 1.65
C HIS A 34 -16.91 6.95 2.65
N ARG A 35 -16.20 8.09 2.71
CA ARG A 35 -16.59 9.21 3.58
C ARG A 35 -17.94 9.78 3.21
N GLN A 36 -18.20 9.98 1.92
CA GLN A 36 -19.49 10.45 1.41
C GLN A 36 -20.63 9.48 1.76
N GLU A 37 -20.43 8.17 1.62
CA GLU A 37 -21.43 7.17 2.04
C GLU A 37 -21.70 7.18 3.54
N LEU A 38 -20.75 7.64 4.36
CA LEU A 38 -20.91 7.85 5.79
C LEU A 38 -21.40 9.25 6.19
N GLY A 39 -21.69 10.13 5.21
CA GLY A 39 -22.11 11.52 5.48
C GLY A 39 -21.01 12.41 6.07
N ASN A 40 -19.74 12.02 5.95
CA ASN A 40 -18.59 12.79 6.44
C ASN A 40 -18.07 13.74 5.37
N GLU A 41 -17.59 14.92 5.80
CA GLU A 41 -16.94 15.88 4.91
C GLU A 41 -15.64 15.31 4.30
N VAL A 42 -15.40 15.68 3.05
CA VAL A 42 -14.16 15.38 2.34
C VAL A 42 -13.11 16.37 2.82
N GLN A 43 -12.27 15.94 3.76
CA GLN A 43 -11.07 16.69 4.12
C GLN A 43 -9.95 16.39 3.11
N GLU A 44 -9.39 17.45 2.56
CA GLU A 44 -8.13 17.39 1.84
C GLU A 44 -7.02 16.91 2.78
N GLU A 45 -6.10 16.11 2.24
CA GLU A 45 -4.97 15.64 3.01
C GLU A 45 -3.92 16.74 3.08
N ASP A 46 -3.29 16.88 4.24
CA ASP A 46 -2.25 17.87 4.47
C ASP A 46 -1.15 17.78 3.37
N PRO A 47 -0.76 18.90 2.73
CA PRO A 47 0.31 18.93 1.75
C PRO A 47 1.62 18.30 2.25
N GLU A 48 1.94 18.43 3.53
CA GLU A 48 3.16 17.87 4.13
C GLU A 48 3.07 16.35 4.27
N VAL A 49 1.91 15.82 4.65
CA VAL A 49 1.64 14.37 4.64
C VAL A 49 1.73 13.82 3.22
N THR A 50 1.21 14.56 2.24
CA THR A 50 1.29 14.20 0.82
C THR A 50 2.74 14.17 0.33
N ALA A 51 3.55 15.17 0.70
CA ALA A 51 4.97 15.23 0.36
C ALA A 51 5.78 14.10 1.03
N PHE A 52 5.51 13.82 2.31
CA PHE A 52 6.13 12.72 3.05
C PHE A 52 5.86 11.37 2.37
N ARG A 53 4.60 11.11 1.99
CA ARG A 53 4.24 9.88 1.25
C ARG A 53 4.94 9.80 -0.10
N GLY A 54 5.04 10.92 -0.84
CA GLY A 54 5.77 10.98 -2.10
C GLY A 54 7.25 10.58 -1.96
N LYS A 55 7.92 10.96 -0.88
CA LYS A 55 9.29 10.52 -0.57
C LYS A 55 9.37 9.01 -0.32
N PHE A 56 8.40 8.47 0.41
CA PHE A 56 8.32 7.03 0.67
C PHE A 56 8.10 6.20 -0.59
N GLU A 57 7.25 6.67 -1.50
CA GLU A 57 7.04 6.07 -2.83
C GLU A 57 8.31 6.10 -3.67
N ASP A 58 9.05 7.22 -3.65
CA ASP A 58 10.33 7.35 -4.37
C ASP A 58 11.37 6.34 -3.85
N TRP A 59 11.53 6.22 -2.53
CA TRP A 59 12.45 5.25 -1.94
C TRP A 59 12.05 3.80 -2.25
N THR A 60 10.75 3.50 -2.21
CA THR A 60 10.21 2.17 -2.52
C THR A 60 10.45 1.80 -3.99
N SER A 61 10.12 2.71 -4.91
CA SER A 61 10.34 2.52 -6.35
C SER A 61 11.81 2.32 -6.69
N ASN A 62 12.71 3.02 -5.99
CA ASN A 62 14.15 2.88 -6.16
C ASN A 62 14.64 1.47 -5.78
N ILE A 63 14.20 0.93 -4.64
CA ILE A 63 14.58 -0.43 -4.21
C ILE A 63 14.06 -1.47 -5.20
N LEU A 64 12.78 -1.35 -5.59
CA LEU A 64 12.14 -2.26 -6.53
C LEU A 64 12.87 -2.25 -7.89
N ALA A 65 13.21 -1.08 -8.43
CA ALA A 65 13.89 -0.95 -9.71
C ALA A 65 15.27 -1.65 -9.71
N HIS A 66 16.10 -1.36 -8.70
CA HIS A 66 17.42 -1.97 -8.58
C HIS A 66 17.32 -3.49 -8.42
N ARG A 67 16.38 -3.98 -7.61
CA ARG A 67 16.23 -5.42 -7.37
C ARG A 67 15.69 -6.15 -8.59
N LEU A 68 14.71 -5.60 -9.29
CA LEU A 68 14.17 -6.20 -10.52
C LEU A 68 15.24 -6.36 -11.60
N ILE A 69 16.05 -5.32 -11.85
CA ILE A 69 17.14 -5.40 -12.84
C ILE A 69 18.23 -6.39 -12.41
N ARG A 70 18.61 -6.38 -11.13
CA ARG A 70 19.63 -7.31 -10.62
C ARG A 70 19.15 -8.76 -10.61
N ASN A 71 17.83 -8.98 -10.51
CA ASN A 71 17.15 -10.28 -10.54
C ASN A 71 17.79 -11.36 -9.65
N ARG A 72 18.27 -10.96 -8.46
CA ARG A 72 18.84 -11.88 -7.46
C ARG A 72 17.73 -12.56 -6.67
N ARG A 73 17.27 -13.71 -7.17
CA ARG A 73 16.15 -14.49 -6.60
C ARG A 73 16.42 -15.11 -5.21
N ASN A 74 17.66 -15.01 -4.72
CA ASN A 74 18.01 -15.39 -3.35
C ASN A 74 17.70 -14.29 -2.31
N THR A 75 17.34 -13.08 -2.76
CA THR A 75 16.84 -12.00 -1.90
C THR A 75 15.37 -11.75 -2.22
N PRO A 76 14.53 -11.41 -1.23
CA PRO A 76 13.15 -11.03 -1.51
C PRO A 76 13.11 -9.71 -2.31
N LEU A 77 12.10 -9.55 -3.18
CA LEU A 77 11.92 -8.34 -3.98
C LEU A 77 11.77 -7.10 -3.09
N LEU A 78 11.01 -7.22 -2.00
CA LEU A 78 10.89 -6.21 -0.96
C LEU A 78 10.73 -6.88 0.42
N SER A 79 11.23 -6.24 1.47
CA SER A 79 11.19 -6.75 2.84
C SER A 79 10.97 -5.64 3.87
N ALA A 80 10.51 -5.98 5.07
CA ALA A 80 10.29 -5.01 6.15
C ALA A 80 11.60 -4.34 6.61
N GLN A 81 12.73 -5.05 6.43
CA GLN A 81 14.06 -4.53 6.74
C GLN A 81 14.46 -3.40 5.79
N ASP A 82 13.98 -3.41 4.54
CA ASP A 82 14.22 -2.32 3.60
C ASP A 82 13.61 -1.01 4.12
N PHE A 83 12.37 -1.09 4.58
CA PHE A 83 11.67 0.06 5.16
C PHE A 83 12.25 0.52 6.50
N THR A 84 12.79 -0.40 7.30
CA THR A 84 13.48 -0.05 8.54
C THR A 84 14.67 0.88 8.29
N LYS A 85 15.33 0.77 7.13
CA LYS A 85 16.42 1.66 6.73
C LYS A 85 15.95 3.08 6.40
N PHE A 86 14.66 3.28 6.15
CA PHE A 86 14.09 4.61 5.91
C PHE A 86 13.77 5.37 7.19
N ILE A 87 13.70 4.71 8.36
CA ILE A 87 13.35 5.35 9.64
C ILE A 87 14.20 6.61 9.92
N PRO A 88 15.54 6.61 9.77
CA PRO A 88 16.34 7.83 9.99
C PRO A 88 15.94 8.97 9.05
N SER A 89 15.66 8.67 7.78
CA SER A 89 15.21 9.67 6.81
C SER A 89 13.79 10.17 7.11
N MET A 90 12.91 9.30 7.62
CA MET A 90 11.57 9.69 8.08
C MET A 90 11.65 10.64 9.28
N ILE A 91 12.53 10.37 10.25
CA ILE A 91 12.72 11.24 11.42
C ILE A 91 13.22 12.63 10.99
N LYS A 92 14.19 12.69 10.07
CA LYS A 92 14.66 13.96 9.51
C LYS A 92 13.56 14.73 8.79
N GLU A 93 12.65 14.02 8.14
CA GLU A 93 11.51 14.65 7.47
C GLU A 93 10.49 15.20 8.45
N ILE A 94 10.22 14.48 9.55
CA ILE A 94 9.39 14.96 10.64
C ILE A 94 10.03 16.19 11.31
N GLU A 95 11.34 16.16 11.58
CA GLU A 95 12.09 17.31 12.11
C GLU A 95 11.99 18.54 11.20
N ARG A 96 12.00 18.34 9.88
CA ARG A 96 11.81 19.41 8.90
C ARG A 96 10.40 20.01 8.93
N ILE A 97 9.38 19.17 9.11
CA ILE A 97 7.96 19.55 9.12
C ILE A 97 7.61 20.27 10.43
N GLU A 98 7.93 19.65 11.57
CA GLU A 98 7.59 20.16 12.90
C GLU A 98 8.50 21.32 13.33
N GLY A 99 9.60 21.56 12.61
CA GLY A 99 10.61 22.56 12.95
C GLY A 99 11.40 22.25 14.23
N VAL A 100 11.15 21.10 14.85
CA VAL A 100 11.76 20.66 16.11
C VAL A 100 12.23 19.23 15.99
N LYS A 101 13.45 18.99 16.47
CA LYS A 101 14.04 17.65 16.52
C LYS A 101 13.29 16.80 17.55
N PRO A 102 12.73 15.63 17.16
CA PRO A 102 12.11 14.74 18.12
C PRO A 102 13.13 14.28 19.16
N ASP A 103 12.73 14.27 20.44
CA ASP A 103 13.58 13.79 21.52
C ASP A 103 13.89 12.27 21.38
N ALA A 104 14.81 11.76 22.20
CA ALA A 104 15.24 10.37 22.14
C ALA A 104 14.10 9.37 22.46
N LYS A 105 13.19 9.72 23.36
CA LYS A 105 12.02 8.88 23.72
C LYS A 105 11.05 8.84 22.54
N SER A 106 10.75 9.97 21.93
CA SER A 106 9.89 10.12 20.75
C SER A 106 10.44 9.34 19.55
N CYS A 107 11.75 9.45 19.28
CA CYS A 107 12.44 8.66 18.25
C CYS A 107 12.33 7.15 18.50
N ARG A 108 12.48 6.72 19.76
CA ARG A 108 12.38 5.31 20.17
C ARG A 108 10.97 4.77 19.98
N ILE A 109 9.95 5.54 20.38
CA ILE A 109 8.53 5.18 20.20
C ILE A 109 8.24 5.06 18.71
N PHE A 110 8.56 6.08 17.90
CA PHE A 110 8.36 6.06 16.45
C PHE A 110 8.99 4.82 15.80
N LYS A 111 10.26 4.53 16.13
CA LYS A 111 10.97 3.36 15.59
C LYS A 111 10.29 2.04 15.97
N ASN A 112 9.81 1.92 17.20
CA ASN A 112 9.17 0.70 17.68
C ASN A 112 7.75 0.52 17.11
N SER A 113 7.02 1.61 16.88
CA SER A 113 5.68 1.58 16.28
C SER A 113 5.72 1.32 14.77
N MET A 114 6.71 1.84 14.05
CA MET A 114 6.79 1.72 12.58
C MET A 114 7.24 0.33 12.10
N LYS A 115 8.11 -0.35 12.85
CA LYS A 115 8.64 -1.67 12.46
C LYS A 115 7.54 -2.72 12.23
N PRO A 116 6.56 -2.92 13.14
CA PRO A 116 5.43 -3.82 12.90
C PRO A 116 4.62 -3.44 11.65
N MET A 117 4.43 -2.15 11.40
CA MET A 117 3.65 -1.64 10.27
C MET A 117 4.30 -1.94 8.92
N PHE A 118 5.64 -1.96 8.85
CA PHE A 118 6.36 -2.23 7.60
C PHE A 118 6.09 -3.63 7.03
N SER A 119 5.84 -4.63 7.86
CA SER A 119 5.46 -5.95 7.37
C SER A 119 4.14 -5.90 6.60
N GLY A 120 3.16 -5.17 7.14
CA GLY A 120 1.90 -4.90 6.46
C GLY A 120 2.08 -4.19 5.12
N ILE A 121 2.98 -3.21 5.04
CA ILE A 121 3.26 -2.49 3.78
C ILE A 121 3.87 -3.41 2.72
N VAL A 122 4.86 -4.24 3.08
CA VAL A 122 5.45 -5.23 2.16
C VAL A 122 4.37 -6.16 1.62
N ASP A 123 3.49 -6.60 2.51
CA ASP A 123 2.40 -7.49 2.19
C ASP A 123 1.36 -6.85 1.24
N SER A 124 1.02 -5.57 1.43
CA SER A 124 0.16 -4.81 0.50
C SER A 124 0.79 -4.72 -0.88
N ILE A 125 2.10 -4.47 -0.96
CA ILE A 125 2.82 -4.37 -2.23
C ILE A 125 2.79 -5.72 -2.98
N HIS A 126 2.87 -6.83 -2.25
CA HIS A 126 2.77 -8.18 -2.83
C HIS A 126 1.32 -8.70 -2.98
N SER A 127 0.29 -7.91 -2.65
CA SER A 127 -1.12 -8.36 -2.65
C SER A 127 -1.61 -8.89 -3.99
N MET A 128 -1.11 -8.31 -5.09
CA MET A 128 -1.46 -8.68 -6.47
C MET A 128 -0.56 -9.79 -7.04
N VAL A 129 0.32 -10.38 -6.23
CA VAL A 129 1.12 -11.56 -6.57
C VAL A 129 0.33 -12.82 -6.19
N PRO A 130 -0.02 -13.71 -7.14
CA PRO A 130 -0.70 -14.96 -6.79
C PRO A 130 0.14 -15.84 -5.84
N PRO A 131 -0.48 -16.60 -4.90
CA PRO A 131 0.24 -17.30 -3.82
C PRO A 131 1.36 -18.26 -4.22
N HIS A 132 1.36 -18.76 -5.45
CA HIS A 132 2.35 -19.69 -5.98
C HIS A 132 3.24 -19.07 -7.07
N LYS A 133 3.20 -17.74 -7.20
CA LYS A 133 3.98 -17.00 -8.18
C LYS A 133 5.11 -16.26 -7.49
N ASP A 134 6.22 -16.20 -8.19
CA ASP A 134 7.41 -15.47 -7.75
C ASP A 134 7.19 -13.96 -7.94
N PRO A 135 7.38 -13.12 -6.89
CA PRO A 135 7.19 -11.67 -6.99
C PRO A 135 8.01 -11.02 -8.10
N TYR A 136 9.27 -11.46 -8.31
CA TYR A 136 10.11 -10.92 -9.39
C TYR A 136 9.46 -11.14 -10.76
N LYS A 137 9.03 -12.37 -11.06
CA LYS A 137 8.36 -12.70 -12.32
C LYS A 137 7.06 -11.94 -12.52
N GLU A 138 6.23 -11.78 -11.48
CA GLU A 138 4.95 -11.09 -11.61
C GLU A 138 5.12 -9.58 -11.80
N TYR A 139 6.06 -8.96 -11.09
CA TYR A 139 6.41 -7.55 -11.31
C TYR A 139 6.98 -7.33 -12.71
N TRP A 140 7.84 -8.24 -13.18
CA TRP A 140 8.36 -8.15 -14.54
C TRP A 140 7.27 -8.37 -15.60
N ARG A 141 6.34 -9.30 -15.39
CA ARG A 141 5.17 -9.48 -16.25
C ARG A 141 4.34 -8.18 -16.33
N TRP A 142 4.14 -7.51 -15.20
CA TRP A 142 3.47 -6.22 -15.16
C TRP A 142 4.23 -5.17 -15.98
N VAL A 143 5.54 -5.00 -15.76
CA VAL A 143 6.38 -4.05 -16.53
C VAL A 143 6.25 -4.30 -18.03
N MET A 144 6.42 -5.55 -18.46
CA MET A 144 6.31 -5.92 -19.88
C MET A 144 4.91 -5.67 -20.45
N THR A 145 3.86 -5.86 -19.65
CA THR A 145 2.48 -5.58 -20.06
C THR A 145 2.29 -4.09 -20.30
N VAL A 146 2.82 -3.23 -19.42
CA VAL A 146 2.75 -1.77 -19.59
C VAL A 146 3.54 -1.33 -20.82
N LEU A 147 4.78 -1.80 -20.99
CA LEU A 147 5.61 -1.43 -22.14
C LEU A 147 4.98 -1.86 -23.47
N LYS A 148 4.39 -3.06 -23.50
CA LYS A 148 3.68 -3.54 -24.69
C LYS A 148 2.46 -2.65 -25.01
N LEU A 149 1.62 -2.36 -24.02
CA LEU A 149 0.44 -1.51 -24.20
C LEU A 149 0.82 -0.07 -24.59
N SER A 150 1.89 0.46 -24.00
CA SER A 150 2.49 1.76 -24.35
C SER A 150 2.90 1.81 -25.81
N SER A 151 3.58 0.76 -26.31
CA SER A 151 3.96 0.65 -27.71
C SER A 151 2.75 0.53 -28.65
N GLU A 152 1.72 -0.22 -28.27
CA GLU A 152 0.50 -0.38 -29.08
C GLU A 152 -0.30 0.91 -29.21
N ARG A 153 -0.29 1.75 -28.16
CA ARG A 153 -1.02 3.03 -28.12
C ARG A 153 -0.16 4.25 -28.45
N ASN A 154 1.12 4.06 -28.79
CA ASN A 154 2.09 5.12 -29.02
C ASN A 154 2.06 6.21 -27.93
N THR A 155 1.96 5.79 -26.66
CA THR A 155 1.86 6.66 -25.48
C THR A 155 2.98 6.32 -24.51
N PRO A 156 3.72 7.29 -23.93
CA PRO A 156 4.77 6.99 -22.96
C PRO A 156 4.26 6.12 -21.79
N PRO A 157 5.05 5.15 -21.28
CA PRO A 157 4.59 4.23 -20.24
C PRO A 157 4.07 4.90 -18.96
N THR A 158 4.70 6.00 -18.54
CA THR A 158 4.29 6.77 -17.35
C THR A 158 2.96 7.47 -17.55
N ASP A 159 2.75 8.03 -18.74
CA ASP A 159 1.54 8.79 -19.08
C ASP A 159 0.36 7.82 -19.27
N LEU A 160 0.63 6.66 -19.88
CA LEU A 160 -0.34 5.58 -20.01
C LEU A 160 -0.94 5.17 -18.66
N LEU A 161 -0.13 5.12 -17.59
CA LEU A 161 -0.61 4.73 -16.27
C LEU A 161 -1.59 5.74 -15.65
N THR A 162 -1.60 6.98 -16.12
CA THR A 162 -2.55 8.00 -15.65
C THR A 162 -3.98 7.80 -16.18
N LEU A 163 -4.14 6.96 -17.21
CA LEU A 163 -5.42 6.70 -17.86
C LEU A 163 -6.14 5.52 -17.21
N GLU A 164 -7.35 5.76 -16.68
CA GLU A 164 -8.16 4.72 -16.00
C GLU A 164 -8.46 3.52 -16.94
N GLU A 165 -8.76 3.78 -18.22
CA GLU A 165 -9.00 2.71 -19.19
C GLU A 165 -7.77 1.84 -19.47
N ALA A 166 -6.58 2.44 -19.46
CA ALA A 166 -5.34 1.70 -19.67
C ALA A 166 -4.99 0.87 -18.43
N ALA A 167 -5.22 1.40 -17.23
CA ALA A 167 -5.10 0.65 -15.98
C ALA A 167 -6.01 -0.59 -15.98
N ASP A 168 -7.27 -0.45 -16.42
CA ASP A 168 -8.19 -1.58 -16.54
C ASP A 168 -7.70 -2.62 -17.56
N GLU A 169 -7.15 -2.16 -18.69
CA GLU A 169 -6.61 -3.06 -19.69
C GLU A 169 -5.39 -3.82 -19.19
N ILE A 170 -4.50 -3.16 -18.45
CA ILE A 170 -3.36 -3.82 -17.79
C ILE A 170 -3.88 -4.90 -16.84
N VAL A 171 -4.93 -4.62 -16.04
CA VAL A 171 -5.55 -5.62 -15.16
C VAL A 171 -6.11 -6.80 -15.98
N ARG A 172 -6.86 -6.54 -17.06
CA ARG A 172 -7.40 -7.58 -17.95
C ARG A 172 -6.31 -8.46 -18.56
N ARG A 173 -5.18 -7.88 -18.99
CA ARG A 173 -4.04 -8.60 -19.55
C ARG A 173 -3.27 -9.40 -18.49
N MET A 174 -3.24 -8.92 -17.25
CA MET A 174 -2.52 -9.55 -16.16
C MET A 174 -3.31 -10.67 -15.48
N PHE A 175 -4.64 -10.57 -15.44
CA PHE A 175 -5.48 -11.46 -14.64
C PHE A 175 -6.80 -11.77 -15.34
N THR A 176 -7.21 -13.04 -15.25
CA THR A 176 -8.61 -13.40 -15.51
C THR A 176 -9.52 -12.78 -14.45
N LYS A 177 -10.80 -12.57 -14.80
CA LYS A 177 -11.83 -12.08 -13.85
C LYS A 177 -11.84 -12.86 -12.54
N ARG A 178 -11.71 -14.20 -12.61
CA ARG A 178 -11.69 -15.08 -11.42
C ARG A 178 -10.45 -14.83 -10.56
N GLN A 179 -9.27 -14.68 -11.17
CA GLN A 179 -8.03 -14.38 -10.45
C GLN A 179 -8.07 -13.00 -9.79
N PHE A 180 -8.52 -11.97 -10.52
CA PHE A 180 -8.66 -10.62 -9.98
C PHE A 180 -9.58 -10.62 -8.75
N VAL A 181 -10.78 -11.19 -8.86
CA VAL A 181 -11.73 -11.30 -7.74
C VAL A 181 -11.12 -12.05 -6.55
N ALA A 182 -10.40 -13.16 -6.79
CA ALA A 182 -9.78 -13.93 -5.72
C ALA A 182 -8.69 -13.14 -4.99
N LEU A 183 -7.81 -12.44 -5.72
CA LEU A 183 -6.76 -11.60 -5.16
C LEU A 183 -7.35 -10.43 -4.37
N SER A 184 -8.32 -9.70 -4.95
CA SER A 184 -8.97 -8.58 -4.27
C SER A 184 -9.73 -9.03 -3.01
N LYS A 185 -10.43 -10.17 -3.04
CA LYS A 185 -11.10 -10.69 -1.83
C LYS A 185 -10.11 -11.14 -0.76
N LYS A 186 -9.00 -11.76 -1.15
CA LYS A 186 -7.92 -12.12 -0.22
C LYS A 186 -7.40 -10.86 0.46
N GLU A 187 -7.17 -9.79 -0.30
CA GLU A 187 -6.72 -8.51 0.22
C GLU A 187 -7.74 -7.88 1.16
N VAL A 188 -9.00 -7.75 0.73
CA VAL A 188 -10.09 -7.23 1.59
C VAL A 188 -10.18 -8.04 2.88
N ASN A 189 -10.16 -9.37 2.83
CA ASN A 189 -10.23 -10.18 4.05
C ASN A 189 -9.03 -10.00 4.97
N ARG A 190 -7.84 -9.75 4.42
CA ARG A 190 -6.61 -9.52 5.20
C ARG A 190 -6.67 -8.20 5.93
N TYR A 191 -7.01 -7.11 5.24
CA TYR A 191 -7.04 -5.76 5.80
C TYR A 191 -8.35 -5.45 6.54
N MET A 192 -9.41 -6.24 6.32
CA MET A 192 -10.67 -6.20 7.06
C MET A 192 -10.74 -7.30 8.12
N ASN A 193 -9.62 -7.58 8.79
CA ASN A 193 -9.58 -8.43 9.97
C ASN A 193 -9.22 -7.58 11.18
N ALA A 194 -10.18 -7.39 12.09
CA ALA A 194 -10.02 -6.57 13.28
C ALA A 194 -8.85 -7.04 14.16
N ASP A 195 -8.62 -8.35 14.26
CA ASP A 195 -7.52 -8.92 15.05
C ASP A 195 -6.15 -8.65 14.40
N VAL A 196 -6.10 -8.66 13.05
CA VAL A 196 -4.90 -8.27 12.29
C VAL A 196 -4.62 -6.77 12.44
N ILE A 197 -5.65 -5.92 12.31
CA ILE A 197 -5.52 -4.46 12.49
C ILE A 197 -5.08 -4.15 13.93
N ASN A 198 -5.69 -4.79 14.91
CA ASN A 198 -5.35 -4.68 16.31
C ASN A 198 -3.86 -4.95 16.54
N LYS A 199 -3.37 -6.11 16.09
CA LYS A 199 -1.98 -6.54 16.28
C LYS A 199 -0.97 -5.70 15.50
N SER A 200 -1.30 -5.27 14.28
CA SER A 200 -0.34 -4.63 13.37
C SER A 200 -0.32 -3.11 13.42
N ILE A 201 -1.41 -2.47 13.86
CA ILE A 201 -1.56 -1.00 13.87
C ILE A 201 -1.87 -0.51 15.28
N VAL A 202 -2.92 -1.04 15.92
CA VAL A 202 -3.46 -0.42 17.13
C VAL A 202 -2.59 -0.66 18.36
N GLN A 203 -2.19 -1.91 18.64
CA GLN A 203 -1.29 -2.21 19.76
C GLN A 203 0.06 -1.48 19.64
N PRO A 204 0.71 -1.41 18.46
CA PRO A 204 1.91 -0.60 18.27
C PRO A 204 1.72 0.91 18.50
N MET A 205 0.57 1.47 18.15
CA MET A 205 0.26 2.90 18.37
C MET A 205 -0.03 3.21 19.84
N LEU A 206 -0.73 2.31 20.52
CA LEU A 206 -1.04 2.46 21.95
C LEU A 206 0.18 2.25 22.85
N GLY A 207 1.34 1.94 22.29
CA GLY A 207 2.56 1.80 23.06
C GLY A 207 2.40 0.75 24.16
N MET A 208 1.68 -0.36 23.91
CA MET A 208 1.58 -1.51 24.84
C MET A 208 2.95 -2.18 25.12
N ASN A 209 4.06 -1.49 24.86
CA ASN A 209 5.34 -1.68 25.49
C ASN A 209 5.29 -1.11 26.93
N ASN A 210 4.97 -1.97 27.90
CA ASN A 210 5.49 -2.00 29.28
C ASN A 210 5.77 -0.69 30.07
N GLU A 211 5.26 0.48 29.74
CA GLU A 211 5.41 1.69 30.58
C GLU A 211 4.08 1.93 31.31
N GLY A 212 4.16 2.13 32.63
CA GLY A 212 3.00 2.17 33.56
C GLY A 212 3.01 1.02 34.56
N THR A 213 2.28 1.17 35.67
CA THR A 213 2.10 0.11 36.68
C THR A 213 1.31 -1.07 36.10
N ASP A 214 1.37 -2.23 36.74
CA ASP A 214 0.58 -3.39 36.27
C ASP A 214 -0.92 -3.11 36.30
N GLU A 215 -1.41 -2.30 37.25
CA GLU A 215 -2.80 -1.84 37.31
C GLU A 215 -3.17 -0.92 36.15
N GLU A 216 -2.32 0.06 35.81
CA GLU A 216 -2.54 0.94 34.65
C GLU A 216 -2.56 0.16 33.34
N ARG A 217 -1.65 -0.82 33.20
CA ARG A 217 -1.61 -1.72 32.04
C ARG A 217 -2.88 -2.58 31.97
N LEU A 218 -3.36 -3.09 33.10
CA LEU A 218 -4.58 -3.91 33.17
C LEU A 218 -5.83 -3.08 32.84
N ALA A 219 -5.93 -1.87 33.38
CA ALA A 219 -7.04 -0.94 33.12
C ALA A 219 -7.06 -0.49 31.65
N LEU A 220 -5.91 -0.18 31.07
CA LEU A 220 -5.80 0.17 29.65
C LEU A 220 -6.19 -1.02 28.76
N LYS A 221 -5.74 -2.24 29.10
CA LYS A 221 -6.13 -3.46 28.39
C LYS A 221 -7.64 -3.72 28.49
N TYR A 222 -8.24 -3.51 29.65
CA TYR A 222 -9.68 -3.68 29.84
C TYR A 222 -10.48 -2.67 29.02
N LYS A 223 -10.14 -1.38 29.10
CA LYS A 223 -10.75 -0.33 28.27
C LYS A 223 -10.63 -0.66 26.77
N TYR A 224 -9.46 -1.16 26.37
CA TYR A 224 -9.20 -1.56 24.99
C TYR A 224 -10.12 -2.70 24.51
N GLU A 225 -10.21 -3.78 25.30
CA GLU A 225 -10.98 -4.97 24.96
C GLU A 225 -12.49 -4.72 25.03
N MET A 226 -12.96 -3.90 25.98
CA MET A 226 -14.38 -3.66 26.22
C MET A 226 -14.98 -2.52 25.39
N GLU A 227 -14.21 -1.47 25.08
CA GLU A 227 -14.72 -0.30 24.37
C GLU A 227 -14.22 -0.24 22.92
N LEU A 228 -12.91 -0.37 22.71
CA LEU A 228 -12.31 -0.11 21.40
C LEU A 228 -12.47 -1.29 20.44
N MET A 229 -12.24 -2.52 20.90
CA MET A 229 -12.31 -3.71 20.05
C MET A 229 -13.71 -3.98 19.48
N PRO A 230 -14.82 -3.82 20.23
CA PRO A 230 -16.17 -3.96 19.67
C PRO A 230 -16.43 -2.93 18.56
N GLN A 231 -16.05 -1.66 18.80
CA GLN A 231 -16.18 -0.60 17.80
C GLN A 231 -15.33 -0.89 16.55
N LEU A 232 -14.09 -1.37 16.73
CA LEU A 232 -13.23 -1.75 15.62
C LEU A 232 -13.85 -2.89 14.81
N ARG A 233 -14.36 -3.94 15.46
CA ARG A 233 -15.02 -5.07 14.79
C ARG A 233 -16.26 -4.60 14.01
N GLU A 234 -17.07 -3.73 14.60
CA GLU A 234 -18.25 -3.17 13.92
C GLU A 234 -17.86 -2.33 12.71
N LYS A 235 -16.88 -1.43 12.84
CA LYS A 235 -16.37 -0.60 11.75
C LYS A 235 -15.79 -1.45 10.63
N VAL A 236 -15.00 -2.47 10.95
CA VAL A 236 -14.46 -3.43 9.99
C VAL A 236 -15.57 -4.18 9.25
N LYS A 237 -16.63 -4.59 9.96
CA LYS A 237 -17.79 -5.26 9.33
C LYS A 237 -18.51 -4.34 8.34
N LYS A 238 -18.78 -3.09 8.71
CA LYS A 238 -19.41 -2.09 7.82
C LYS A 238 -18.53 -1.80 6.61
N PHE A 239 -17.22 -1.60 6.83
CA PHE A 239 -16.29 -1.29 5.76
C PHE A 239 -16.10 -2.47 4.80
N LYS A 240 -16.14 -3.72 5.29
CA LYS A 240 -16.11 -4.91 4.44
C LYS A 240 -17.29 -4.97 3.48
N ILE A 241 -18.51 -4.64 3.92
CA ILE A 241 -19.71 -4.59 3.06
C ILE A 241 -19.52 -3.54 1.95
N PHE A 242 -19.01 -2.36 2.30
CA PHE A 242 -18.67 -1.32 1.35
C PHE A 242 -17.63 -1.80 0.31
N MET A 243 -16.54 -2.42 0.77
CA MET A 243 -15.49 -2.95 -0.10
C MET A 243 -16.01 -4.05 -1.04
N ASP A 244 -16.89 -4.93 -0.56
CA ASP A 244 -17.50 -5.98 -1.38
C ASP A 244 -18.43 -5.39 -2.45
N LYS A 245 -19.18 -4.33 -2.14
CA LYS A 245 -20.01 -3.60 -3.11
C LYS A 245 -19.13 -2.92 -4.15
N TRP A 246 -18.14 -2.15 -3.71
CA TRP A 246 -17.19 -1.48 -4.59
C TRP A 246 -16.47 -2.47 -5.52
N LEU A 247 -15.98 -3.60 -4.99
CA LEU A 247 -15.31 -4.63 -5.79
C LEU A 247 -16.23 -5.20 -6.88
N LYS A 248 -17.53 -5.39 -6.59
CA LYS A 248 -18.50 -5.84 -7.62
C LYS A 248 -18.64 -4.82 -8.75
N GLU A 249 -18.64 -3.53 -8.43
CA GLU A 249 -18.70 -2.45 -9.42
C GLU A 249 -17.41 -2.39 -10.25
N GLU A 250 -16.25 -2.46 -9.62
CA GLU A 250 -14.95 -2.50 -10.32
C GLU A 250 -14.83 -3.71 -11.24
N VAL A 251 -15.25 -4.88 -10.79
CA VAL A 251 -15.26 -6.09 -11.61
C VAL A 251 -16.17 -5.95 -12.83
N LYS A 252 -17.32 -5.27 -12.67
CA LYS A 252 -18.20 -4.96 -13.81
C LYS A 252 -17.54 -3.95 -14.75
N ARG A 253 -16.91 -2.89 -14.23
CA ARG A 253 -16.22 -1.86 -15.00
C ARG A 253 -15.05 -2.43 -15.81
N ILE A 254 -14.14 -3.13 -15.14
CA ILE A 254 -12.92 -3.68 -15.74
C ILE A 254 -13.24 -4.81 -16.72
N TYR A 255 -14.26 -5.62 -16.48
CA TYR A 255 -14.59 -6.77 -17.34
C TYR A 255 -15.93 -6.62 -18.08
N ALA A 256 -16.45 -5.40 -18.21
CA ALA A 256 -17.53 -5.10 -19.15
C ALA A 256 -16.99 -5.41 -20.55
N LYS A 257 -17.73 -6.23 -21.31
CA LYS A 257 -17.33 -6.64 -22.66
C LYS A 257 -17.04 -5.38 -23.51
N LYS A 258 -15.79 -5.23 -23.97
CA LYS A 258 -15.46 -4.49 -25.20
C LYS A 258 -15.20 -5.54 -26.27
#